data_AF-A0A4P6JNB5-F1
#
_entry.id   AF-A0A4P6JNB5-F1
#
_cell.length_a   1.000
_cell.length_b   1.000
_cell.length_c   1.000
_cell.angle_alpha   90.00
_cell.angle_beta   90.00
_cell.angle_gamma   90.00
#
_symmetry.space_group_name_H-M   'P 1'
#
loop_
_entity.id
_entity.type
_entity.pdbx_description
1 polymer ?
#
loop_
_entity_poly.entity_id
_entity_poly.type
_entity_poly.pdbx_seq_one_letter_code
_entity_poly.pdbx_strand_id
1 'polypeptide(L)' 'MATAGDAPSFERDIKPLFREDDRDAMDYVFDLWKYEDVRANAQNILERIEDGSMPCDEEWPEERLELLRRWIETGMSA' A
#
# COMPACT_ATOMS: atom_id res chain seq x y z
N MET A 1 10.80 2.47 19.11
CA MET A 1 11.08 1.02 19.32
C MET A 1 10.33 0.26 18.24
N ALA A 2 11.01 -0.20 17.19
CA ALA A 2 10.38 -1.06 16.18
C ALA A 2 10.43 -2.50 16.71
N THR A 3 9.28 -3.03 17.12
CA THR A 3 9.16 -4.45 17.46
C THR A 3 9.34 -5.27 16.17
N ALA A 4 10.52 -5.88 16.04
CA ALA A 4 10.89 -6.79 14.95
C ALA A 4 10.19 -8.16 15.06
N GLY A 5 8.87 -8.17 15.28
CA GLY A 5 8.09 -9.40 15.46
C GLY A 5 7.39 -9.90 14.21
N ASP A 6 6.90 -8.99 13.37
CA ASP A 6 6.19 -9.35 12.15
C ASP A 6 6.34 -8.18 11.17
N ALA A 7 7.22 -8.31 10.18
CA ALA A 7 7.23 -7.38 9.08
C ALA A 7 5.87 -7.51 8.36
N PRO A 8 5.17 -6.42 8.05
CA PRO A 8 3.96 -6.52 7.26
C PRO A 8 4.29 -7.22 5.94
N SER A 9 3.35 -8.00 5.42
CA SER A 9 3.48 -8.65 4.11
C SER A 9 2.43 -8.13 3.15
N PHE A 10 2.72 -8.21 1.86
CA PHE A 10 1.81 -7.71 0.85
C PHE A 10 0.48 -8.44 0.92
N GLU A 11 0.48 -9.77 0.90
CA GLU A 11 -0.75 -10.56 0.83
C GLU A 11 -1.62 -10.45 2.09
N ARG A 12 -1.00 -10.35 3.26
CA ARG A 12 -1.71 -10.35 4.55
C ARG A 12 -2.13 -8.96 4.98
N ASP A 13 -1.25 -7.97 4.81
CA ASP A 13 -1.41 -6.66 5.44
C ASP A 13 -1.63 -5.53 4.43
N ILE A 14 -1.08 -5.59 3.21
CA ILE A 14 -1.17 -4.49 2.22
C ILE A 14 -2.33 -4.66 1.24
N LYS A 15 -2.45 -5.85 0.64
CA LYS A 15 -3.49 -6.20 -0.31
C LYS A 15 -4.91 -5.92 0.22
N PRO A 16 -5.29 -6.31 1.46
CA PRO A 16 -6.62 -6.00 1.98
C PRO A 16 -6.87 -4.52 2.28
N LEU A 17 -5.84 -3.65 2.26
CA LEU A 17 -6.02 -2.21 2.40
C LEU A 17 -6.59 -1.58 1.13
N PHE A 18 -6.26 -2.14 -0.03
CA PHE A 18 -6.79 -1.73 -1.33
C PHE A 18 -8.15 -2.38 -1.57
N ARG A 19 -9.19 -1.55 -1.62
CA ARG A 19 -10.56 -1.99 -1.93
C ARG A 19 -10.66 -2.39 -3.41
N GLU A 20 -11.74 -3.08 -3.75
CA GLU A 20 -12.04 -3.37 -5.15
C GLU A 20 -12.19 -2.08 -5.97
N ASP A 21 -12.85 -1.05 -5.43
CA ASP A 21 -12.96 0.27 -6.07
C ASP A 21 -11.59 0.94 -6.30
N ASP A 22 -10.67 0.84 -5.33
CA ASP A 22 -9.30 1.38 -5.48
C ASP A 22 -8.58 0.68 -6.63
N ARG A 23 -8.74 -0.64 -6.71
CA ARG A 23 -8.17 -1.46 -7.79
C ARG A 23 -8.79 -1.10 -9.14
N ASP A 24 -10.11 -1.00 -9.25
CA ASP A 24 -10.79 -0.64 -10.51
C ASP A 24 -10.40 0.77 -10.98
N ALA A 25 -10.22 1.72 -10.05
CA ALA A 25 -9.73 3.06 -10.36
C ALA A 25 -8.28 3.06 -10.89
N MET A 26 -7.46 2.09 -10.48
CA MET A 26 -6.05 1.94 -10.84
C MET A 26 -5.78 0.88 -11.92
N ASP A 27 -6.77 0.05 -12.29
CA ASP A 27 -6.62 -1.08 -13.23
C ASP A 27 -6.07 -0.62 -14.60
N TYR A 28 -6.35 0.63 -14.97
CA TYR A 28 -5.80 1.23 -16.19
C TYR A 28 -4.29 1.53 -16.14
N VAL A 29 -3.70 1.63 -14.94
CA VAL A 29 -2.28 1.92 -14.71
C VAL A 29 -1.52 0.66 -14.31
N PHE A 30 -1.97 -0.02 -13.24
CA PHE A 30 -1.37 -1.23 -12.69
C PHE A 30 -2.32 -1.90 -11.67
N ASP A 31 -2.12 -3.19 -11.38
CA ASP A 31 -3.01 -3.92 -10.47
C ASP A 31 -2.55 -3.78 -9.00
N LEU A 32 -3.35 -3.10 -8.18
CA LEU A 32 -3.10 -2.93 -6.73
C LEU A 32 -3.15 -4.24 -5.93
N TRP A 33 -3.66 -5.33 -6.52
CA TRP A 33 -3.65 -6.66 -5.93
C TRP A 33 -2.52 -7.55 -6.42
N LYS A 34 -1.66 -7.02 -7.30
CA LYS A 34 -0.50 -7.72 -7.82
C LYS A 34 0.77 -7.22 -7.14
N TYR A 35 1.39 -8.11 -6.38
CA TYR A 35 2.60 -7.82 -5.61
C TYR A 35 3.68 -7.12 -6.43
N GLU A 36 3.99 -7.63 -7.63
CA GLU A 36 5.03 -7.06 -8.49
C GLU A 36 4.74 -5.61 -8.89
N ASP A 37 3.47 -5.31 -9.19
CA ASP A 37 3.02 -3.98 -9.62
C ASP A 37 3.05 -3.02 -8.43
N VAL A 38 2.53 -3.44 -7.27
CA VAL A 38 2.56 -2.62 -6.04
C VAL A 38 3.99 -2.42 -5.55
N ARG A 39 4.84 -3.44 -5.57
CA ARG A 39 6.26 -3.34 -5.19
C ARG A 39 7.02 -2.39 -6.11
N ALA A 40 6.80 -2.47 -7.42
CA ALA A 40 7.46 -1.57 -8.37
C ALA A 40 7.03 -0.11 -8.19
N ASN A 41 5.80 0.13 -7.70
CA ASN A 41 5.22 1.45 -7.53
C ASN A 41 5.08 1.89 -6.06
N ALA A 42 5.64 1.14 -5.10
CA ALA A 42 5.31 1.30 -3.69
C ALA A 42 5.61 2.72 -3.16
N GLN A 43 6.74 3.30 -3.59
CA GLN A 43 7.09 4.68 -3.23
C GLN A 43 6.10 5.69 -3.82
N ASN A 44 5.74 5.55 -5.10
CA ASN A 44 4.75 6.43 -5.74
C ASN A 44 3.38 6.33 -5.06
N ILE A 45 2.97 5.10 -4.69
CA ILE A 45 1.70 4.87 -3.97
C ILE A 45 1.75 5.56 -2.61
N LEU A 46 2.84 5.39 -1.85
CA LEU A 46 3.03 6.05 -0.56
C LEU A 46 2.94 7.57 -0.70
N GLU A 47 3.66 8.17 -1.66
CA GLU A 47 3.63 9.62 -1.90
C GLU A 47 2.22 10.12 -2.27
N ARG A 48 1.49 9.36 -3.10
CA ARG A 48 0.11 9.72 -3.50
C ARG A 48 -0.87 9.66 -2.34
N ILE A 49 -0.69 8.70 -1.43
CA ILE A 49 -1.51 8.57 -0.23
C ILE A 49 -1.14 9.64 0.80
N GLU A 50 0.15 9.93 0.98
CA GLU A 50 0.63 11.02 1.85
C GLU A 50 0.17 12.40 1.36
N ASP A 51 0.09 12.60 0.05
CA ASP A 51 -0.42 13.83 -0.57
C ASP A 51 -1.95 13.96 -0.47
N GLY A 52 -2.67 12.90 -0.06
CA GLY A 52 -4.14 12.86 -0.02
C GLY A 52 -4.78 12.78 -1.41
N SER A 53 -3.98 12.63 -2.46
CA SER A 53 -4.45 12.45 -3.83
C SER A 53 -5.03 11.05 -4.09
N MET A 54 -4.74 10.08 -3.22
CA MET A 54 -5.32 8.73 -3.25
C MET A 54 -5.58 8.18 -1.83
N PRO A 55 -6.64 7.38 -1.62
CA PRO A 55 -7.73 7.06 -2.55
C PRO A 55 -8.57 8.25 -3.01
N CYS A 56 -9.20 8.11 -4.18
CA CYS A 56 -10.00 9.17 -4.79
C CYS A 56 -11.33 9.46 -4.03
N ASP A 57 -11.75 8.53 -3.15
CA ASP A 57 -12.98 8.62 -2.36
C ASP A 57 -12.72 8.89 -0.88
N GLU A 58 -11.78 8.17 -0.25
CA GLU A 58 -11.56 8.24 1.19
C GLU A 58 -10.07 8.07 1.54
N GLU A 59 -9.49 9.13 2.10
CA GLU A 59 -8.10 9.16 2.56
C GLU A 59 -7.83 7.99 3.52
N TRP A 60 -6.64 7.38 3.40
CA TRP A 60 -6.25 6.34 4.34
C TRP A 60 -5.96 6.94 5.72
N PRO A 61 -6.46 6.33 6.81
CA PRO A 61 -6.03 6.73 8.14
C PRO A 61 -4.53 6.48 8.32
N GLU A 62 -3.89 7.29 9.18
CA GLU A 62 -2.45 7.27 9.43
C GLU A 62 -1.91 5.86 9.72
N GLU A 63 -2.67 5.05 10.46
CA GLU A 63 -2.35 3.65 10.76
C GLU A 63 -2.13 2.77 9.52
N ARG A 64 -2.89 2.95 8.43
CA ARG A 64 -2.70 2.21 7.17
C ARG A 64 -1.51 2.74 6.39
N LEU A 65 -1.31 4.05 6.43
CA LEU A 65 -0.17 4.72 5.81
C LEU A 65 1.14 4.27 6.46
N GLU A 66 1.20 4.26 7.78
CA GLU A 66 2.33 3.73 8.55
C GLU A 66 2.61 2.25 8.23
N LEU A 67 1.56 1.47 7.99
CA LEU A 67 1.69 0.04 7.65
C LEU A 67 2.31 -0.14 6.25
N LEU A 68 1.87 0.62 5.25
CA LEU A 68 2.48 0.66 3.92
C LEU A 68 3.92 1.14 3.97
N ARG A 69 4.19 2.22 4.71
CA ARG A 69 5.53 2.77 4.91
C ARG A 69 6.46 1.73 5.54
N ARG A 70 6.00 1.04 6.58
CA ARG A 70 6.76 -0.01 7.25
C ARG A 70 7.03 -1.20 6.33
N TRP A 71 6.09 -1.57 5.48
CA TRP A 71 6.29 -2.59 4.45
C TRP A 71 7.39 -2.21 3.47
N ILE A 72 7.41 -0.95 3.02
CA ILE A 72 8.48 -0.41 2.16
C ILE A 72 9.83 -0.44 2.88
N GLU A 73 9.89 0.02 4.13
CA GLU A 73 11.12 0.05 4.95
C GLU A 73 11.65 -1.35 5.29
N THR A 74 10.78 -2.35 5.39
CA THR A 74 11.15 -3.74 5.71
C THR A 74 11.52 -4.57 4.47
N GLY A 75 11.52 -3.97 3.28
CA GLY A 75 11.99 -4.60 2.05
C GLY A 75 10.88 -5.14 1.13
N MET A 76 9.63 -4.76 1.36
CA MET A 76 8.47 -5.11 0.53
C MET A 76 8.28 -6.62 0.39
N SER A 77 8.14 -7.32 1.51
CA SER A 77 7.88 -8.78 1.52
C SER A 77 6.54 -9.12 0.87
N ALA A 78 6.48 -10.15 0.03
CA ALA A 78 5.23 -10.66 -0.52
C ALA A 78 4.31 -11.22 0.58
#